data_AF-A0A3D1S5R6-F1
#
_entry.id   AF-A0A3D1S5R6-F1
#
_cell.length_a   1.000
_cell.length_b   1.000
_cell.length_c   1.000
_cell.angle_alpha   90.00
_cell.angle_beta   90.00
_cell.angle_gamma   90.00
#
_symmetry.space_group_name_H-M   'P 1'
#
loop_
_entity.id
_entity.type
_entity.pdbx_description
1 polymer ?
#
loop_
_entity_poly.entity_id
_entity_poly.type
_entity_poly.pdbx_seq_one_letter_code
_entity_poly.pdbx_strand_id
1 'polypeptide(L)'
;LVDNPGMREVGIADTPCGLEITFDKIVSLSQNCKFKDCTHTRETGCSILEAVEKGDIDKNSYENYLKLEREKAHFELTVVEKRKKDKELGKIIKNYKKDMNKNKY
;
A
#
# COMPACT_ATOMS: atom_id res chain seq x y z
N LEU A 1 -28.99 0.49 16.06
CA LEU A 1 -28.46 -0.88 16.07
C LEU A 1 -27.50 -0.95 14.88
N VAL A 2 -26.20 -0.89 15.14
CA VAL A 2 -25.17 -0.85 14.09
C VAL A 2 -24.83 -2.30 13.76
N ASP A 3 -25.20 -2.69 12.55
CA ASP A 3 -24.98 -4.02 11.99
C ASP A 3 -23.62 -4.01 11.29
N ASN A 4 -22.62 -4.68 11.88
CA ASN A 4 -21.39 -5.05 11.17
C ASN A 4 -21.22 -6.57 11.24
N PRO A 5 -21.98 -7.35 10.46
CA PRO A 5 -21.75 -8.78 10.33
C PRO A 5 -20.64 -8.96 9.30
N GLY A 6 -19.38 -8.85 9.72
CA GLY A 6 -18.29 -8.76 8.75
C GLY A 6 -16.88 -8.94 9.27
N MET A 7 -16.67 -9.56 10.44
CA MET A 7 -15.35 -10.06 10.80
C MET A 7 -15.41 -11.58 10.88
N ARG A 8 -15.29 -12.18 9.70
CA ARG A 8 -14.95 -13.59 9.55
C ARG A 8 -13.66 -13.81 10.34
N GLU A 9 -13.76 -14.64 11.38
CA GLU A 9 -12.65 -15.10 12.22
C GLU A 9 -11.47 -15.51 11.34
N VAL A 10 -10.52 -14.59 11.15
CA VAL A 10 -9.18 -14.96 10.72
C VAL A 10 -8.60 -15.62 11.95
N GLY A 11 -8.44 -16.94 11.90
CA GLY A 11 -7.68 -17.70 12.88
C GLY A 11 -6.25 -17.21 12.91
N ILE A 12 -6.00 -16.11 13.63
CA ILE A 12 -4.67 -15.72 14.10
C ILE A 12 -4.39 -16.64 15.28
N ALA A 13 -4.04 -17.88 14.97
CA ALA A 13 -3.32 -18.71 15.92
C ALA A 13 -2.00 -17.98 16.21
N ASP A 14 -1.83 -17.53 17.46
CA ASP A 14 -0.59 -17.05 18.10
C ASP A 14 0.44 -16.42 17.14
N THR A 15 0.51 -15.10 16.94
CA THR A 15 1.12 -14.18 17.91
C THR A 15 1.00 -12.76 17.32
N PRO A 16 0.12 -11.87 17.82
CA PRO A 16 0.04 -10.49 17.33
C PRO A 16 1.40 -9.76 17.43
N CYS A 17 2.17 -10.06 18.47
CA CYS A 17 3.50 -9.48 18.69
C CYS A 17 4.56 -9.94 17.65
N GLY A 18 4.52 -11.20 17.20
CA GLY A 18 5.52 -11.75 16.28
C GLY A 18 5.41 -11.18 14.87
N LEU A 19 4.18 -10.91 14.43
CA LEU A 19 3.93 -10.30 13.12
C LEU A 19 4.42 -8.85 13.10
N GLU A 20 4.05 -8.05 14.11
CA GLU A 20 4.50 -6.66 14.24
C GLU A 20 6.02 -6.54 14.28
N ILE A 21 6.70 -7.37 15.08
CA ILE A 21 8.16 -7.42 15.15
C ILE A 21 8.78 -7.79 13.79
N THR A 22 8.17 -8.72 13.06
CA THR A 22 8.67 -9.13 11.74
C THR A 22 8.51 -8.01 10.71
N PHE A 23 7.38 -7.30 10.73
CA PHE A 23 7.17 -6.13 9.87
C PHE A 23 8.17 -5.02 10.16
N ASP A 24 8.38 -4.68 11.43
CA ASP A 24 9.35 -3.66 11.83
C ASP A 24 10.78 -4.05 11.41
N LYS A 25 11.13 -5.35 11.52
CA LYS A 25 12.41 -5.87 11.03
C LYS A 25 12.53 -5.72 9.51
N ILE A 26 11.49 -6.08 8.75
CA ILE A 26 11.45 -5.93 7.29
C ILE A 26 11.59 -4.46 6.88
N VAL A 27 10.87 -3.55 7.53
CA VAL A 27 10.92 -2.10 7.27
C VAL A 27 12.29 -1.52 7.60
N SER A 28 12.94 -1.98 8.66
CA SER A 28 14.30 -1.56 9.02
C SER A 28 15.33 -2.07 8.01
N LEU A 29 15.17 -3.31 7.54
CA LEU A 29 16.07 -3.90 6.54
C LEU A 29 15.86 -3.29 5.15
N SER A 30 14.64 -2.90 4.79
CA SER A 30 14.38 -2.27 3.48
C SER A 30 15.17 -0.97 3.31
N GLN A 31 15.37 -0.21 4.39
CA GLN A 31 16.20 1.02 4.40
C GLN A 31 17.67 0.76 4.13
N ASN A 32 18.15 -0.47 4.42
CA ASN A 32 19.53 -0.88 4.20
C ASN A 32 19.76 -1.50 2.82
N CYS A 33 18.74 -1.55 1.96
CA CYS A 33 18.90 -2.08 0.61
C CYS A 33 19.84 -1.20 -0.21
N LYS A 34 20.62 -1.84 -1.10
CA LYS A 34 21.56 -1.15 -1.98
C LYS A 34 20.88 -0.09 -2.88
N PHE A 35 19.63 -0.35 -3.27
CA PHE A 35 18.84 0.50 -4.16
C PHE A 35 17.63 1.08 -3.42
N LYS A 36 17.25 2.32 -3.75
CA LYS A 36 16.10 3.01 -3.13
C LYS A 36 14.76 2.56 -3.69
N ASP A 37 14.77 2.09 -4.92
CA ASP A 37 13.67 1.53 -5.70
C ASP A 37 13.65 0.00 -5.66
N CYS A 38 14.27 -0.58 -4.63
CA CYS A 38 14.34 -2.02 -4.44
C CYS A 38 12.93 -2.61 -4.34
N THR A 39 12.56 -3.45 -5.30
CA THR A 39 11.32 -4.24 -5.31
C THR A 39 11.34 -5.40 -4.32
N HIS A 40 12.51 -5.70 -3.75
CA HIS A 40 12.75 -6.80 -2.80
C HIS A 40 12.43 -8.19 -3.38
N THR A 41 12.42 -8.35 -4.70
CA THR A 41 12.07 -9.62 -5.35
C THR A 41 13.28 -10.41 -5.84
N ARG A 42 14.23 -9.76 -6.52
CA ARG A 42 15.39 -10.42 -7.16
C ARG A 42 16.65 -9.55 -7.21
N GLU A 43 16.64 -8.38 -6.58
CA GLU A 43 17.75 -7.43 -6.70
C GLU A 43 18.97 -7.85 -5.87
N THR A 44 20.15 -7.69 -6.47
CA THR A 44 21.43 -7.94 -5.80
C THR A 44 21.68 -6.88 -4.72
N GLY A 45 21.99 -7.30 -3.49
CA GLY A 45 22.16 -6.39 -2.35
C GLY A 45 20.83 -5.92 -1.73
N CYS A 46 19.77 -6.71 -1.88
CA CYS A 46 18.54 -6.56 -1.13
C CYS A 46 18.71 -7.19 0.27
N SER A 47 18.76 -6.36 1.30
CA SER A 47 18.95 -6.80 2.69
C SER A 47 17.82 -7.69 3.21
N ILE A 48 16.62 -7.57 2.63
CA ILE A 48 15.48 -8.44 2.96
C ILE A 48 15.71 -9.85 2.41
N LEU A 49 16.15 -9.98 1.15
CA LEU A 49 16.46 -11.29 0.57
C LEU A 49 17.59 -11.98 1.33
N GLU A 50 18.64 -11.24 1.69
CA GLU A 50 19.73 -11.78 2.51
C GLU A 50 19.25 -12.26 3.88
N ALA A 51 18.34 -11.53 4.53
CA ALA A 51 17.76 -11.95 5.79
C ALA A 51 16.86 -13.18 5.64
N VAL A 52 16.11 -13.32 4.54
CA VAL A 52 15.35 -14.53 4.25
C VAL A 52 16.30 -15.72 4.02
N GLU A 53 17.39 -15.54 3.29
CA GLU A 53 18.40 -16.58 3.04
C GLU A 53 19.11 -17.02 4.34
N LYS A 54 19.35 -16.09 5.27
CA LYS A 54 19.93 -16.37 6.59
C LYS A 54 18.93 -17.02 7.57
N GLY A 55 17.65 -17.08 7.23
CA GLY A 55 16.59 -17.53 8.13
C GLY A 55 16.20 -16.51 9.21
N ASP A 56 16.65 -15.26 9.06
CA ASP A 56 16.31 -14.14 9.93
C ASP A 56 14.85 -13.68 9.77
N ILE A 57 14.28 -13.92 8.58
CA ILE A 57 12.88 -13.70 8.25
C ILE A 57 12.34 -15.00 7.67
N ASP A 58 11.21 -15.45 8.21
CA ASP A 58 10.52 -16.62 7.66
C ASP A 58 10.00 -16.33 6.24
N LYS A 59 10.07 -17.33 5.37
CA LYS A 59 9.63 -17.20 3.98
C LYS A 59 8.16 -16.81 3.87
N ASN A 60 7.29 -17.31 4.76
CA ASN A 60 5.87 -16.96 4.73
C ASN A 60 5.66 -15.48 5.07
N SER A 61 6.42 -14.94 6.02
CA SER A 61 6.37 -13.51 6.37
C SER A 61 6.83 -12.63 5.22
N TYR A 62 7.89 -13.05 4.50
CA TYR A 62 8.35 -12.36 3.30
C TYR A 62 7.30 -12.39 2.17
N GLU A 63 6.67 -13.53 1.92
CA GLU A 63 5.61 -13.65 0.90
C GLU A 63 4.38 -12.79 1.25
N ASN A 64 3.99 -12.75 2.54
CA ASN A 64 2.94 -11.88 3.04
C ASN A 64 3.28 -10.40 2.86
N TYR A 65 4.52 -10.01 3.15
CA TYR A 65 5.00 -8.65 2.92
C TYR A 65 4.90 -8.24 1.44
N LEU A 66 5.36 -9.09 0.52
CA LEU A 66 5.24 -8.83 -0.93
C LEU A 66 3.78 -8.73 -1.39
N LYS A 67 2.87 -9.47 -0.76
CA LYS A 67 1.43 -9.38 -1.07
C LYS A 67 0.87 -8.03 -0.63
N LEU A 68 1.18 -7.59 0.58
CA LEU A 68 0.73 -6.32 1.12
C LEU A 68 1.27 -5.12 0.33
N GLU A 69 2.54 -5.15 -0.09
CA GLU A 69 3.11 -4.08 -0.94
C GLU A 69 2.37 -3.97 -2.28
N ARG A 70 1.98 -5.10 -2.90
CA ARG A 70 1.15 -5.10 -4.12
C ARG A 70 -0.23 -4.51 -3.88
N GLU A 71 -0.88 -4.87 -2.77
CA GLU A 71 -2.19 -4.34 -2.41
C GLU A 71 -2.14 -2.84 -2.14
N LYS A 72 -1.11 -2.37 -1.43
CA LYS A 72 -0.84 -0.95 -1.17
C LYS A 72 -0.66 -0.18 -2.47
N ALA A 73 0.17 -0.66 -3.40
CA ALA A 73 0.38 -0.02 -4.69
C ALA A 73 -0.93 0.12 -5.48
N HIS A 74 -1.77 -0.92 -5.51
CA HIS A 74 -3.08 -0.87 -6.15
C HIS A 74 -4.01 0.17 -5.49
N PHE A 75 -4.03 0.24 -4.16
CA PHE A 75 -4.85 1.20 -3.43
C PHE A 75 -4.39 2.64 -3.67
N GLU A 76 -3.08 2.91 -3.63
CA GLU A 76 -2.51 4.22 -3.91
C GLU A 76 -2.86 4.70 -5.33
N LEU A 77 -2.73 3.82 -6.34
CA LEU A 77 -3.16 4.11 -7.70
C LEU A 77 -4.63 4.52 -7.76
N THR A 78 -5.52 3.74 -7.11
CA THR A 78 -6.96 4.02 -7.06
C THR A 78 -7.26 5.39 -6.43
N VAL A 79 -6.56 5.75 -5.34
CA VAL A 79 -6.71 7.05 -4.67
C VAL A 79 -6.25 8.20 -5.57
N VAL A 80 -5.11 8.04 -6.25
CA VAL A 80 -4.59 9.04 -7.19
C VAL A 80 -5.55 9.24 -8.36
N GLU A 81 -6.09 8.16 -8.93
CA GLU A 81 -7.10 8.21 -9.99
C GLU A 81 -8.37 8.93 -9.55
N LYS A 82 -8.88 8.61 -8.36
CA LYS A 82 -10.05 9.28 -7.79
C LYS A 82 -9.82 10.78 -7.64
N ARG A 83 -8.67 11.17 -7.06
CA ARG A 83 -8.29 12.59 -6.91
C ARG A 83 -8.18 13.30 -8.26
N LYS A 84 -7.66 12.63 -9.29
CA LYS A 84 -7.56 13.19 -10.64
C LYS A 84 -8.96 13.44 -11.23
N LYS A 85 -9.88 12.47 -11.12
CA LYS A 85 -11.27 12.60 -11.57
C LYS A 85 -12.00 13.73 -10.86
N ASP A 86 -11.88 13.82 -9.54
CA ASP A 86 -12.53 14.89 -8.75
C ASP A 86 -12.04 16.28 -9.17
N LYS A 87 -10.73 16.43 -9.42
CA LYS A 87 -10.14 17.67 -9.92
C LYS A 87 -10.64 18.04 -11.31
N GLU A 88 -10.80 17.06 -12.19
CA GLU A 88 -11.31 17.24 -13.54
C GLU A 88 -12.79 17.67 -13.53
N LEU A 89 -13.63 16.98 -12.76
CA LEU A 89 -15.03 17.36 -12.56
C LEU A 89 -15.15 18.78 -12.00
N GLY A 90 -14.31 19.13 -11.02
CA GLY A 90 -14.28 20.48 -10.47
C GLY A 90 -13.96 21.57 -11.50
N LYS A 91 -13.09 21.28 -12.49
CA LYS A 91 -12.81 22.21 -13.61
C LYS A 91 -14.02 22.36 -14.52
N ILE A 92 -14.68 21.26 -14.87
CA ILE A 92 -15.87 21.24 -15.73
C ILE A 92 -16.98 22.09 -15.10
N ILE A 93 -17.28 21.88 -13.80
CA ILE A 93 -18.31 22.64 -13.09
C ILE A 93 -17.99 24.15 -13.07
N LYS A 94 -16.72 24.53 -12.85
CA LYS A 94 -16.30 25.94 -12.87
C LYS A 94 -16.49 26.57 -14.24
N ASN A 95 -16.12 25.86 -15.31
CA ASN A 95 -16.31 26.34 -16.68
C ASN A 95 -17.79 26.52 -17.00
N TYR A 96 -18.63 25.53 -16.69
CA TYR A 96 -20.08 25.61 -16.88
C TYR A 96 -20.71 26.81 -16.16
N LYS A 97 -20.34 27.05 -14.89
CA LYS A 97 -20.81 28.23 -14.14
C LYS A 97 -20.37 29.54 -14.80
N LYS A 98 -19.15 29.60 -15.34
CA LYS A 98 -18.62 30.77 -16.03
C LYS A 98 -19.37 31.04 -17.33
N ASP A 99 -19.69 29.99 -18.09
CA ASP A 99 -20.43 30.09 -19.35
C ASP A 99 -21.88 30.52 -19.09
N MET A 100 -22.55 29.97 -18.08
CA MET A 100 -23.88 30.43 -17.67
C MET A 100 -23.89 31.90 -17.23
N ASN A 101 -22.87 32.36 -16.51
CA ASN A 101 -22.78 33.76 -16.08
C ASN A 101 -22.50 34.71 -17.26
N LYS A 102 -21.75 34.27 -18.28
CA LYS A 102 -21.54 35.04 -19.50
C LYS A 102 -22.81 35.18 -20.33
N ASN A 103 -23.61 34.13 -20.42
CA ASN A 103 -24.81 34.09 -21.26
C ASN A 103 -26.03 34.80 -20.65
N LYS A 104 -25.84 35.45 -19.49
CA LYS A 104 -26.89 36.17 -18.74
C LYS A 104 -26.88 37.69 -18.98
N TYR A 105 -25.96 38.19 -19.80
CA TYR A 105 -25.81 39.59 -20.19
C TYR A 105 -25.83 39.75 -21.70
#